data_AF-A0A950RPS0-F1
#
_entry.id   AF-A0A950RPS0-F1
#
_cell.length_a   1.000
_cell.length_b   1.000
_cell.length_c   1.000
_cell.angle_alpha   90.00
_cell.angle_beta   90.00
_cell.angle_gamma   90.00
#
_symmetry.space_group_name_H-M   'P 1'
#
loop_
_entity.id
_entity.type
_entity.pdbx_description
1 polymer ?
#
loop_
_entity_poly.entity_id
_entity_poly.type
_entity_poly.pdbx_seq_one_letter_code
_entity_poly.pdbx_strand_id
1 'polypeptide(L)'
;GAFRGWGYALAEREFGGKVYTWEQWEETKAKKGEDAANAEQKAELASGKVLIKDAIADITLQQVLTRPEEFDVIATPNLNGDYLSDALAAQVGGIGIAPGGNINYQSGHAVFEATHGTAPKYANQDRVNPGSVILSGEMMLRYLGWTEAADLILKGMDGAIGHRTVTYDFARLMEGAKEVKCSEFGEAVVANM
;
A
#
# COMPACT_ATOMS: atom_id res chain seq x y z
N GLY A 1 2.38 -19.99 11.82
CA GLY A 1 1.30 -19.87 12.82
C GLY A 1 -0.06 -20.17 12.19
N ALA A 2 -1.16 -20.12 12.97
CA ALA A 2 -2.49 -20.47 12.47
C ALA A 2 -2.96 -19.60 11.29
N PHE A 3 -2.76 -18.27 11.37
CA PHE A 3 -3.07 -17.33 10.29
C PHE A 3 -2.45 -17.76 8.94
N ARG A 4 -1.15 -18.09 8.94
CA ARG A 4 -0.44 -18.62 7.76
C ARG A 4 -1.18 -19.84 7.21
N GLY A 5 -1.36 -20.88 8.02
CA GLY A 5 -1.97 -22.14 7.57
C GLY A 5 -3.39 -21.97 7.03
N TRP A 6 -4.22 -21.14 7.68
CA TRP A 6 -5.56 -20.83 7.17
C TRP A 6 -5.54 -20.03 5.87
N GLY A 7 -4.58 -19.11 5.71
CA GLY A 7 -4.39 -18.35 4.48
C GLY A 7 -4.06 -19.25 3.27
N TYR A 8 -3.10 -20.16 3.43
CA TYR A 8 -2.78 -21.16 2.39
C TYR A 8 -3.99 -22.04 2.05
N ALA A 9 -4.64 -22.61 3.05
CA ALA A 9 -5.81 -23.46 2.85
C ALA A 9 -6.98 -22.74 2.15
N LEU A 10 -7.19 -21.45 2.45
CA LEU A 10 -8.20 -20.63 1.76
C LEU A 10 -7.81 -20.38 0.31
N ALA A 11 -6.57 -19.99 0.06
CA ALA A 11 -6.07 -19.70 -1.29
C ALA A 11 -6.22 -20.92 -2.21
N GLU A 12 -5.86 -22.11 -1.74
CA GLU A 12 -5.98 -23.34 -2.53
C GLU A 12 -7.43 -23.77 -2.71
N ARG A 13 -8.26 -23.69 -1.66
CA ARG A 13 -9.66 -24.10 -1.71
C ARG A 13 -10.51 -23.22 -2.64
N GLU A 14 -10.33 -21.91 -2.58
CA GLU A 14 -11.21 -20.95 -3.27
C GLU A 14 -10.59 -20.39 -4.56
N PHE A 15 -9.27 -20.40 -4.67
CA PHE A 15 -8.53 -19.78 -5.76
C PHE A 15 -7.48 -20.70 -6.41
N GLY A 16 -7.50 -22.03 -6.18
CA GLY A 16 -6.47 -22.95 -6.67
C GLY A 16 -6.18 -22.90 -8.18
N GLY A 17 -7.15 -22.50 -9.01
CA GLY A 17 -6.94 -22.28 -10.45
C GLY A 17 -6.20 -20.98 -10.80
N LYS A 18 -6.04 -20.06 -9.85
CA LYS A 18 -5.48 -18.72 -10.00
C LYS A 18 -4.22 -18.48 -9.15
N VAL A 19 -3.86 -19.41 -8.27
CA VAL A 19 -2.73 -19.26 -7.35
C VAL A 19 -1.76 -20.42 -7.42
N TYR A 20 -0.49 -20.13 -7.12
CA TYR A 20 0.54 -21.12 -6.82
C TYR A 20 1.09 -20.82 -5.43
N THR A 21 1.23 -21.83 -4.57
CA THR A 21 1.59 -21.64 -3.16
C THR A 21 2.99 -22.18 -2.85
N TRP A 22 3.67 -21.59 -1.87
CA TRP A 22 4.91 -22.20 -1.35
C TRP A 22 4.69 -23.56 -0.69
N GLU A 23 3.48 -23.92 -0.26
CA GLU A 23 3.19 -25.29 0.19
C GLU A 23 3.25 -26.28 -0.98
N GLN A 24 2.70 -25.92 -2.14
CA GLN A 24 2.87 -26.69 -3.38
C GLN A 24 4.35 -26.77 -3.80
N TRP A 25 5.09 -25.67 -3.68
CA TRP A 25 6.53 -25.65 -3.98
C TRP A 25 7.31 -26.60 -3.07
N GLU A 26 7.06 -26.57 -1.76
CA GLU A 26 7.71 -27.48 -0.79
C GLU A 26 7.36 -28.95 -1.06
N GLU A 27 6.11 -29.24 -1.45
CA GLU A 27 5.72 -30.59 -1.86
C GLU A 27 6.48 -31.06 -3.11
N THR A 28 6.58 -30.21 -4.14
CA THR A 28 7.32 -30.53 -5.36
C THR A 28 8.80 -30.68 -5.07
N LYS A 29 9.37 -29.83 -4.21
CA LYS A 29 10.76 -29.93 -3.76
C LYS A 29 11.03 -31.25 -3.04
N ALA A 30 10.15 -31.65 -2.13
CA ALA A 30 10.27 -32.91 -1.40
C ALA A 30 10.18 -34.14 -2.33
N LYS A 31 9.36 -34.08 -3.39
CA LYS A 31 9.13 -35.21 -4.30
C LYS A 31 10.12 -35.28 -5.47
N LYS A 32 10.57 -34.13 -5.99
CA LYS A 32 11.29 -34.01 -7.28
C LYS A 32 12.57 -33.17 -7.21
N GLY A 33 12.88 -32.60 -6.05
CA GLY A 33 14.04 -31.73 -5.86
C GLY A 33 13.76 -30.26 -6.16
N GLU A 34 14.68 -29.41 -5.70
CA GLU A 34 14.54 -27.96 -5.74
C GLU A 34 14.49 -27.38 -7.16
N ASP A 35 15.29 -27.91 -8.09
CA ASP A 35 15.29 -27.47 -9.49
C ASP A 35 13.91 -27.69 -10.14
N ALA A 36 13.26 -28.81 -9.84
CA ALA A 36 11.92 -29.10 -10.33
C ALA A 36 10.86 -28.16 -9.75
N ALA A 37 10.95 -27.85 -8.45
CA ALA A 37 10.03 -26.91 -7.79
C ALA A 37 10.19 -25.48 -8.32
N ASN A 38 11.44 -25.04 -8.55
CA ASN A 38 11.74 -23.74 -9.14
C ASN A 38 11.24 -23.63 -10.58
N ALA A 39 11.41 -24.69 -11.38
CA ALA A 39 10.88 -24.74 -12.75
C ALA A 39 9.35 -24.71 -12.77
N GLU A 40 8.70 -25.45 -11.88
CA GLU A 40 7.24 -25.46 -11.71
C GLU A 40 6.69 -24.08 -11.34
N GLN A 41 7.22 -23.46 -10.27
CA GLN A 41 6.82 -22.10 -9.88
C GLN A 41 6.97 -21.14 -11.05
N LYS A 42 8.11 -21.15 -11.76
CA LYS A 42 8.33 -20.27 -12.91
C LYS A 42 7.28 -20.47 -13.99
N ALA A 43 6.91 -21.72 -14.30
CA ALA A 43 5.89 -22.03 -15.29
C ALA A 43 4.49 -21.55 -14.84
N GLU A 44 4.13 -21.78 -13.58
CA GLU A 44 2.84 -21.38 -13.01
C GLU A 44 2.69 -19.84 -12.98
N LEU A 45 3.74 -19.11 -12.60
CA LEU A 45 3.72 -17.64 -12.64
C LEU A 45 3.67 -17.11 -14.08
N ALA A 46 4.39 -17.73 -15.02
CA ALA A 46 4.31 -17.38 -16.43
C ALA A 46 2.90 -17.66 -17.03
N SER A 47 2.12 -18.56 -16.43
CA SER A 47 0.72 -18.79 -16.79
C SER A 47 -0.26 -17.76 -16.21
N GLY A 48 0.23 -16.79 -15.43
CA GLY A 48 -0.56 -15.71 -14.83
C GLY A 48 -1.11 -16.01 -13.44
N LYS A 49 -0.64 -17.09 -12.78
CA LYS A 49 -1.03 -17.35 -11.39
C LYS A 49 -0.33 -16.41 -10.42
N VAL A 50 -1.02 -16.08 -9.34
CA VAL A 50 -0.47 -15.27 -8.23
C VAL A 50 0.29 -16.18 -7.28
N LEU A 51 1.50 -15.77 -6.88
CA LEU A 51 2.28 -16.46 -5.87
C LEU A 51 1.74 -16.17 -4.47
N ILE A 52 1.37 -17.21 -3.74
CA ILE A 52 1.09 -17.14 -2.30
C ILE A 52 2.33 -17.62 -1.56
N LYS A 53 2.99 -16.69 -0.89
CA LYS A 53 4.18 -16.91 -0.09
C LYS A 53 4.02 -16.30 1.30
N ASP A 54 4.95 -16.62 2.21
CA ASP A 54 4.95 -16.07 3.56
C ASP A 54 6.36 -15.68 4.01
N ALA A 55 6.43 -14.70 4.91
CA ALA A 55 7.67 -14.31 5.57
C ALA A 55 7.39 -14.09 7.05
N ILE A 56 8.39 -14.36 7.90
CA ILE A 56 8.30 -14.07 9.33
C ILE A 56 8.33 -12.54 9.52
N ALA A 57 7.56 -12.01 10.46
CA ALA A 57 7.33 -10.57 10.59
C ALA A 57 8.62 -9.74 10.80
N ASP A 58 9.56 -10.24 11.59
CA ASP A 58 10.87 -9.61 11.83
C ASP A 58 11.76 -9.58 10.58
N ILE A 59 11.75 -10.66 9.79
CA ILE A 59 12.42 -10.74 8.49
C ILE A 59 11.72 -9.80 7.50
N THR A 60 10.39 -9.73 7.53
CA THR A 60 9.62 -8.86 6.64
C THR A 60 10.01 -7.40 6.84
N LEU A 61 10.14 -6.93 8.09
CA LEU A 61 10.60 -5.56 8.40
C LEU A 61 12.00 -5.25 7.84
N GLN A 62 12.86 -6.26 7.68
CA GLN A 62 14.18 -6.10 7.04
C GLN A 62 14.09 -6.17 5.52
N GLN A 63 13.26 -7.07 5.00
CA GLN A 63 13.14 -7.32 3.56
C GLN A 63 12.38 -6.21 2.84
N VAL A 64 11.43 -5.54 3.47
CA VAL A 64 10.82 -4.35 2.86
C VAL A 64 11.84 -3.26 2.58
N LEU A 65 12.91 -3.15 3.38
CA LEU A 65 14.01 -2.21 3.13
C LEU A 65 15.00 -2.72 2.08
N THR A 66 15.36 -4.01 2.12
CA THR A 66 16.48 -4.56 1.33
C THR A 66 16.05 -5.18 0.00
N ARG A 67 14.81 -5.64 -0.09
CA ARG A 67 14.21 -6.35 -1.22
C ARG A 67 12.73 -5.95 -1.41
N PRO A 68 12.38 -4.63 -1.45
CA PRO A 68 11.00 -4.17 -1.53
C PRO A 68 10.24 -4.73 -2.74
N GLU A 69 10.91 -4.87 -3.89
CA GLU A 69 10.33 -5.35 -5.15
C GLU A 69 9.84 -6.80 -5.10
N GLU A 70 10.15 -7.52 -4.01
CA GLU A 70 9.63 -8.88 -3.80
C GLU A 70 8.25 -8.90 -3.16
N PHE A 71 7.74 -7.76 -2.69
CA PHE A 71 6.42 -7.65 -2.08
C PHE A 71 5.49 -6.88 -3.00
N ASP A 72 4.22 -7.28 -2.95
CA ASP A 72 3.14 -6.61 -3.67
C ASP A 72 1.97 -6.44 -2.68
N VAL A 73 1.05 -7.42 -2.62
CA VAL A 73 -0.02 -7.46 -1.61
C VAL A 73 0.44 -8.19 -0.34
N ILE A 74 0.25 -7.58 0.83
CA ILE A 74 0.58 -8.17 2.14
C ILE A 74 -0.69 -8.40 2.95
N ALA A 75 -0.94 -9.66 3.35
CA ALA A 75 -1.98 -10.02 4.30
C ALA A 75 -1.34 -10.39 5.65
N THR A 76 -1.75 -9.73 6.73
CA THR A 76 -1.12 -9.91 8.05
C THR A 76 -2.11 -9.62 9.19
N PRO A 77 -1.89 -10.16 10.42
CA PRO A 77 -2.72 -9.83 11.58
C PRO A 77 -2.63 -8.35 11.98
N ASN A 78 -3.64 -7.88 12.71
CA ASN A 78 -3.83 -6.48 13.10
C ASN A 78 -2.54 -5.78 13.58
N LEU A 79 -1.90 -6.28 14.65
CA LEU A 79 -0.69 -5.66 15.22
C LEU A 79 0.50 -5.63 14.24
N ASN A 80 0.67 -6.67 13.42
CA ASN A 80 1.75 -6.68 12.43
C ASN A 80 1.45 -5.71 11.28
N GLY A 81 0.16 -5.55 10.92
CA GLY A 81 -0.28 -4.60 9.91
C GLY A 81 -0.04 -3.15 10.35
N ASP A 82 -0.34 -2.84 11.60
CA ASP A 82 -0.03 -1.55 12.24
C ASP A 82 1.45 -1.21 12.08
N TYR A 83 2.35 -2.05 12.61
CA TYR A 83 3.79 -1.79 12.56
C TYR A 83 4.36 -1.75 11.13
N LEU A 84 3.89 -2.65 10.25
CA LEU A 84 4.43 -2.76 8.91
C LEU A 84 3.97 -1.60 8.03
N SER A 85 2.72 -1.17 8.14
CA SER A 85 2.18 -0.06 7.35
C SER A 85 2.89 1.26 7.67
N ASP A 86 3.16 1.54 8.95
CA ASP A 86 3.95 2.70 9.36
C ASP A 86 5.40 2.63 8.86
N ALA A 87 6.03 1.45 8.95
CA ALA A 87 7.39 1.25 8.45
C ALA A 87 7.47 1.50 6.92
N LEU A 88 6.49 1.01 6.16
CA LEU A 88 6.40 1.21 4.71
C LEU A 88 6.12 2.66 4.34
N ALA A 89 5.21 3.33 5.05
CA ALA A 89 4.92 4.75 4.85
C ALA A 89 6.18 5.60 5.11
N ALA A 90 6.93 5.30 6.17
CA ALA A 90 8.19 5.96 6.48
C ALA A 90 9.26 5.73 5.42
N GLN A 91 9.37 4.51 4.89
CA GLN A 91 10.35 4.13 3.88
C GLN A 91 10.26 4.98 2.61
N VAL A 92 9.04 5.35 2.19
CA VAL A 92 8.82 6.16 0.98
C VAL A 92 8.73 7.67 1.28
N GLY A 93 8.99 8.10 2.52
CA GLY A 93 8.82 9.49 2.96
C GLY A 93 7.35 9.92 3.07
N GLY A 94 6.42 8.97 3.09
CA GLY A 94 4.97 9.18 2.99
C GLY A 94 4.23 9.25 4.32
N ILE A 95 4.90 9.38 5.47
CA ILE A 95 4.25 9.39 6.81
C ILE A 95 3.09 10.40 6.90
N GLY A 96 3.22 11.55 6.25
CA GLY A 96 2.18 12.59 6.25
C GLY A 96 1.09 12.42 5.18
N ILE A 97 1.23 11.46 4.26
CA ILE A 97 0.36 11.32 3.09
C ILE A 97 -0.16 9.89 2.86
N ALA A 98 0.20 8.91 3.68
CA ALA A 98 -0.28 7.54 3.52
C ALA A 98 -1.83 7.49 3.63
N PRO A 99 -2.54 6.91 2.65
CA PRO A 99 -3.99 6.78 2.72
C PRO A 99 -4.42 5.53 3.51
N GLY A 100 -5.69 5.49 3.93
CA GLY A 100 -6.25 4.41 4.73
C GLY A 100 -7.75 4.21 4.51
N GLY A 101 -8.17 2.95 4.49
CA GLY A 101 -9.57 2.55 4.34
C GLY A 101 -9.90 1.32 5.18
N ASN A 102 -10.93 1.44 6.01
CA ASN A 102 -11.49 0.37 6.84
C ASN A 102 -12.75 -0.16 6.16
N ILE A 103 -12.70 -1.37 5.61
CA ILE A 103 -13.74 -1.87 4.72
C ILE A 103 -14.27 -3.21 5.21
N ASN A 104 -15.60 -3.31 5.35
CA ASN A 104 -16.29 -4.59 5.45
C ASN A 104 -16.84 -4.96 4.07
N TYR A 105 -16.10 -5.79 3.33
CA TYR A 105 -16.44 -6.19 1.97
C TYR A 105 -17.73 -7.04 1.86
N GLN A 106 -18.24 -7.61 2.95
CA GLN A 106 -19.49 -8.39 2.92
C GLN A 106 -20.73 -7.49 3.00
N SER A 107 -20.68 -6.46 3.83
CA SER A 107 -21.82 -5.54 4.05
C SER A 107 -21.78 -4.30 3.17
N GLY A 108 -20.62 -3.98 2.58
CA GLY A 108 -20.42 -2.77 1.79
C GLY A 108 -20.15 -1.51 2.62
N HIS A 109 -20.04 -1.62 3.95
CA HIS A 109 -19.67 -0.48 4.79
C HIS A 109 -18.16 -0.20 4.72
N ALA A 110 -17.80 1.07 4.58
CA ALA A 110 -16.41 1.52 4.53
C ALA A 110 -16.23 2.86 5.24
N VAL A 111 -15.06 3.06 5.87
CA VAL A 111 -14.62 4.34 6.43
C VAL A 111 -13.22 4.63 5.91
N PHE A 112 -13.06 5.77 5.23
CA PHE A 112 -11.78 6.24 4.71
C PHE A 112 -11.28 7.39 5.58
N GLU A 113 -10.02 7.33 6.00
CA GLU A 113 -9.51 8.21 7.05
C GLU A 113 -8.08 8.70 6.79
N ALA A 114 -7.71 9.81 7.42
CA ALA A 114 -6.31 10.19 7.51
C ALA A 114 -5.60 9.22 8.46
N THR A 115 -4.42 8.74 8.08
CA THR A 115 -3.65 7.75 8.87
C THR A 115 -2.73 8.39 9.90
N HIS A 116 -2.41 9.67 9.74
CA HIS A 116 -1.60 10.41 10.69
C HIS A 116 -2.41 10.93 11.89
N GLY A 117 -1.71 11.24 12.99
CA GLY A 117 -2.32 11.86 14.17
C GLY A 117 -2.82 13.30 13.97
N THR A 118 -3.39 13.88 15.02
CA THR A 118 -4.10 15.18 14.99
C THR A 118 -3.21 16.42 14.89
N ALA A 119 -1.92 16.30 15.19
CA ALA A 119 -0.93 17.39 15.15
C ALA A 119 -1.43 18.76 15.72
N PRO A 120 -1.91 18.83 16.99
CA PRO A 120 -2.67 19.96 17.52
C PRO A 120 -1.93 21.30 17.49
N LYS A 121 -0.59 21.27 17.51
CA LYS A 121 0.27 22.45 17.38
C LYS A 121 0.08 23.25 16.09
N TYR A 122 -0.53 22.67 15.05
CA TYR A 122 -0.78 23.30 13.75
C TYR A 122 -2.27 23.51 13.46
N ALA A 123 -3.15 23.25 14.43
CA ALA A 123 -4.59 23.42 14.26
C ALA A 123 -4.93 24.85 13.83
N ASN A 124 -5.77 24.99 12.80
CA ASN A 124 -6.24 26.27 12.24
C ASN A 124 -5.15 27.20 11.70
N GLN A 125 -3.94 26.69 11.41
CA GLN A 125 -2.84 27.48 10.86
C GLN A 125 -2.71 27.39 9.34
N ASP A 126 -3.59 26.62 8.69
CA ASP A 126 -3.56 26.41 7.23
C ASP A 126 -2.18 25.93 6.73
N ARG A 127 -1.56 25.00 7.46
CA ARG A 127 -0.15 24.61 7.26
C ARG A 127 0.07 23.13 6.99
N VAL A 128 -0.77 22.27 7.56
CA VAL A 128 -0.58 20.81 7.51
C VAL A 128 -0.77 20.26 6.10
N ASN A 129 -0.13 19.14 5.80
CA ASN A 129 -0.30 18.43 4.55
C ASN A 129 -1.68 17.73 4.52
N PRO A 130 -2.58 18.05 3.56
CA PRO A 130 -3.86 17.36 3.43
C PRO A 130 -3.76 16.05 2.63
N GLY A 131 -2.57 15.65 2.18
CA GLY A 131 -2.38 14.54 1.24
C GLY A 131 -2.95 13.21 1.73
N SER A 132 -2.83 12.87 3.02
CA SER A 132 -3.37 11.62 3.56
C SER A 132 -4.89 11.54 3.39
N VAL A 133 -5.62 12.58 3.77
CA VAL A 133 -7.08 12.60 3.63
C VAL A 133 -7.53 12.72 2.17
N ILE A 134 -6.76 13.43 1.32
CA ILE A 134 -7.03 13.50 -0.12
C ILE A 134 -6.90 12.12 -0.77
N LEU A 135 -5.82 11.39 -0.49
CA LEU A 135 -5.58 10.05 -1.03
C LEU A 135 -6.53 9.00 -0.42
N SER A 136 -6.95 9.14 0.83
CA SER A 136 -8.06 8.32 1.37
C SER A 136 -9.39 8.64 0.68
N GLY A 137 -9.61 9.90 0.28
CA GLY A 137 -10.71 10.32 -0.57
C GLY A 137 -10.65 9.71 -1.98
N GLU A 138 -9.45 9.56 -2.55
CA GLU A 138 -9.23 8.81 -3.79
C GLU A 138 -9.69 7.35 -3.64
N MET A 139 -9.26 6.67 -2.56
CA MET A 139 -9.69 5.30 -2.28
C MET A 139 -11.21 5.19 -2.13
N MET A 140 -11.84 6.19 -1.50
CA MET A 140 -13.29 6.27 -1.36
C MET A 140 -13.98 6.37 -2.73
N LEU A 141 -13.52 7.27 -3.60
CA LEU A 141 -14.08 7.44 -4.94
C LEU A 141 -13.94 6.15 -5.76
N ARG A 142 -12.77 5.50 -5.66
CA ARG A 142 -12.52 4.20 -6.31
C ARG A 142 -13.46 3.12 -5.78
N TYR A 143 -13.70 3.08 -4.47
CA TYR A 143 -14.65 2.17 -3.84
C TYR A 143 -16.10 2.40 -4.30
N LEU A 144 -16.49 3.66 -4.53
CA LEU A 144 -17.80 4.04 -5.09
C LEU A 144 -17.94 3.74 -6.60
N GLY A 145 -16.86 3.29 -7.25
CA GLY A 145 -16.82 3.05 -8.69
C GLY A 145 -16.62 4.31 -9.53
N TRP A 146 -16.28 5.45 -8.92
CA TRP A 146 -16.01 6.72 -9.61
C TRP A 146 -14.53 6.80 -9.99
N THR A 147 -14.09 5.84 -10.80
CA THR A 147 -12.67 5.62 -11.10
C THR A 147 -12.00 6.79 -11.81
N GLU A 148 -12.72 7.47 -12.70
CA GLU A 148 -12.20 8.61 -13.45
C GLU A 148 -11.91 9.79 -12.51
N ALA A 149 -12.74 10.01 -11.50
CA ALA A 149 -12.50 11.03 -10.49
C ALA A 149 -11.33 10.66 -9.57
N ALA A 150 -11.21 9.39 -9.20
CA ALA A 150 -10.07 8.88 -8.44
C ALA A 150 -8.74 9.09 -9.18
N ASP A 151 -8.72 8.77 -10.49
CA ASP A 151 -7.53 8.91 -11.34
C ASP A 151 -7.11 10.39 -11.50
N LEU A 152 -8.06 11.32 -11.55
CA LEU A 152 -7.77 12.76 -11.55
C LEU A 152 -7.10 13.21 -10.24
N ILE A 153 -7.50 12.68 -9.09
CA ILE A 153 -6.84 12.99 -7.81
C ILE A 153 -5.38 12.51 -7.83
N LEU A 154 -5.13 11.27 -8.28
CA LEU A 154 -3.76 10.76 -8.39
C LEU A 154 -2.90 11.64 -9.31
N LYS A 155 -3.43 11.99 -10.50
CA LYS A 155 -2.76 12.89 -11.44
C LYS A 155 -2.46 14.26 -10.82
N GLY A 156 -3.43 14.86 -10.12
CA GLY A 156 -3.27 16.14 -9.45
C GLY A 156 -2.21 16.10 -8.35
N MET A 157 -2.20 15.02 -7.56
CA MET A 157 -1.21 14.79 -6.51
C MET A 157 0.20 14.63 -7.08
N ASP A 158 0.36 13.78 -8.09
CA ASP A 158 1.63 13.56 -8.78
C ASP A 158 2.15 14.85 -9.41
N GLY A 159 1.27 15.64 -10.03
CA GLY A 159 1.62 16.93 -10.63
C GLY A 159 2.05 17.97 -9.60
N ALA A 160 1.31 18.13 -8.49
CA ALA A 160 1.65 19.11 -7.46
C ALA A 160 3.00 18.79 -6.78
N ILE A 161 3.21 17.53 -6.40
CA ILE A 161 4.46 17.06 -5.79
C ILE A 161 5.61 17.12 -6.81
N GLY A 162 5.39 16.69 -8.05
CA GLY A 162 6.38 16.71 -9.14
C GLY A 162 6.87 18.12 -9.48
N HIS A 163 5.98 19.13 -9.43
CA HIS A 163 6.32 20.55 -9.55
C HIS A 163 6.91 21.16 -8.28
N ARG A 164 7.14 20.37 -7.22
CA ARG A 164 7.65 20.81 -5.91
C ARG A 164 6.85 21.95 -5.29
N THR A 165 5.55 22.04 -5.59
CA THR A 165 4.63 22.97 -4.94
C THR A 165 3.94 22.22 -3.82
N VAL A 166 4.49 22.32 -2.61
CA VAL A 166 4.22 21.38 -1.51
C VAL A 166 4.12 22.10 -0.16
N THR A 167 3.51 21.46 0.82
CA THR A 167 3.44 21.97 2.19
C THR A 167 4.80 21.90 2.93
N TYR A 168 4.90 22.59 4.06
CA TYR A 168 6.14 22.80 4.82
C TYR A 168 6.93 21.51 5.17
N ASP A 169 6.22 20.39 5.36
CA ASP A 169 6.76 19.09 5.75
C ASP A 169 7.63 18.48 4.66
N PHE A 170 7.24 18.63 3.39
CA PHE A 170 8.07 18.29 2.23
C PHE A 170 9.04 19.40 1.86
N ALA A 171 8.60 20.67 1.89
CA ALA A 171 9.43 21.79 1.44
C ALA A 171 10.78 21.86 2.15
N ARG A 172 10.81 21.57 3.47
CA ARG A 172 12.05 21.55 4.27
C ARG A 172 13.02 20.42 3.94
N LEU A 173 12.60 19.42 3.16
CA LEU A 173 13.39 18.25 2.75
C LEU A 173 13.76 18.30 1.25
N MET A 174 13.32 19.33 0.52
CA MET A 174 13.48 19.45 -0.93
C MET A 174 14.20 20.74 -1.30
N GLU A 175 15.21 20.65 -2.16
CA GLU A 175 15.84 21.84 -2.74
C GLU A 175 14.92 22.47 -3.79
N GLY A 176 14.76 23.80 -3.74
CA GLY A 176 13.97 24.55 -4.71
C GLY A 176 12.46 24.30 -4.66
N ALA A 177 11.93 23.80 -3.53
CA ALA A 177 10.50 23.66 -3.34
C ALA A 177 9.82 25.02 -3.12
N LYS A 178 8.61 25.16 -3.68
CA LYS A 178 7.70 26.25 -3.37
C LYS A 178 6.82 25.80 -2.20
N GLU A 179 7.16 26.26 -0.99
CA GLU A 179 6.32 26.05 0.19
C GLU A 179 4.98 26.78 0.02
N VAL A 180 3.88 26.06 0.22
CA VAL A 180 2.50 26.58 0.18
C VAL A 180 1.72 26.16 1.42
N LYS A 181 0.60 26.85 1.67
CA LYS A 181 -0.37 26.49 2.71
C LYS A 181 -1.13 25.20 2.40
N CYS A 182 -1.87 24.69 3.38
CA CYS A 182 -2.76 23.53 3.20
C CYS A 182 -3.81 23.79 2.10
N SER A 183 -4.51 24.92 2.18
CA SER A 183 -5.50 25.36 1.19
C SER A 183 -4.88 25.51 -0.21
N GLU A 184 -3.75 26.21 -0.30
CA GLU A 184 -3.01 26.45 -1.53
C GLU A 184 -2.46 25.15 -2.16
N PHE A 185 -2.11 24.16 -1.34
CA PHE A 185 -1.75 22.83 -1.85
C PHE A 185 -2.96 22.11 -2.46
N GLY A 186 -4.14 22.21 -1.84
CA GLY A 186 -5.38 21.72 -2.45
C GLY A 186 -5.68 22.36 -3.81
N GLU A 187 -5.48 23.68 -3.93
CA GLU A 187 -5.59 24.38 -5.22
C GLU A 187 -4.55 23.91 -6.23
N ALA A 188 -3.31 23.67 -5.78
CA ALA A 188 -2.25 23.13 -6.65
C ALA A 188 -2.58 21.73 -7.17
N VAL A 189 -3.18 20.86 -6.35
CA VAL A 189 -3.65 19.53 -6.77
C VAL A 189 -4.71 19.67 -7.86
N VAL A 190 -5.72 20.52 -7.64
CA VAL A 190 -6.79 20.78 -8.64
C VAL A 190 -6.22 21.33 -9.95
N ALA A 191 -5.26 22.25 -9.89
CA ALA A 191 -4.64 22.84 -11.07
C ALA A 191 -3.83 21.83 -11.92
N ASN A 192 -3.48 20.67 -11.37
CA ASN A 192 -2.71 19.62 -12.04
C ASN A 192 -3.58 18.40 -12.48
N MET A 193 -4.89 18.44 -12.25
CA MET A 193 -5.81 17.37 -12.68
C MET A 193 -5.92 17.22 -14.20
#